data_AF-A0A659UP68-F1
#
_entry.id   AF-A0A659UP68-F1
#
_cell.length_a   1.000
_cell.length_b   1.000
_cell.length_c   1.000
_cell.angle_alpha   90.00
_cell.angle_beta   90.00
_cell.angle_gamma   90.00
#
_symmetry.space_group_name_H-M   'P 1'
#
loop_
_entity.id
_entity.type
_entity.pdbx_description
1 polymer ?
#
loop_
_entity_poly.entity_id
_entity_poly.type
_entity_poly.pdbx_seq_one_letter_code
_entity_poly.pdbx_strand_id
1 'polypeptide(L)'
;KVAILMTDGQFNTAFAGAAGSYNGQGNLARGNAETLCGNMKNDGIEIFTIGFDLNDKDMSATERDQAKAVLKDCSSKDSSATEKHYFEVSTGSELDDAFQEIIRNTEKVILTQ
;
A
#
# COMPACT_ATOMS: atom_id res chain seq x y z
N LYS A 1 3.80 3.31 16.15
CA LYS A 1 2.59 2.55 15.72
C LYS A 1 2.82 2.12 14.29
N VAL A 2 2.31 0.96 13.88
CA VAL A 2 2.51 0.44 12.52
C VAL A 2 1.17 0.13 11.86
N ALA A 3 1.04 0.43 10.58
CA ALA A 3 -0.05 0.01 9.72
C ALA A 3 0.51 -0.81 8.54
N ILE A 4 -0.16 -1.91 8.21
CA ILE A 4 0.15 -2.70 7.02
C ILE A 4 -1.06 -2.61 6.09
N LEU A 5 -0.87 -2.01 4.92
CA LEU A 5 -1.89 -1.90 3.88
C LEU A 5 -1.63 -2.95 2.79
N MET A 6 -2.59 -3.81 2.54
CA MET A 6 -2.48 -4.89 1.56
C MET A 6 -3.63 -4.80 0.55
N THR A 7 -3.33 -4.82 -0.75
CA THR A 7 -4.33 -4.68 -1.83
C THR A 7 -3.90 -5.39 -3.10
N ASP A 8 -4.90 -5.76 -3.91
CA ASP A 8 -4.75 -6.25 -5.29
C ASP A 8 -4.42 -5.14 -6.30
N GLY A 9 -4.39 -3.88 -5.86
CA GLY A 9 -4.15 -2.70 -6.70
C GLY A 9 -5.38 -2.19 -7.46
N GLN A 10 -6.55 -2.79 -7.30
CA GLN A 10 -7.76 -2.34 -7.98
C GLN A 10 -8.47 -1.23 -7.18
N PHE A 11 -8.10 0.02 -7.45
CA PHE A 11 -8.76 1.20 -6.87
C PHE A 11 -10.07 1.56 -7.60
N ASN A 12 -10.91 0.59 -7.94
CA ASN A 12 -12.03 0.79 -8.87
C ASN A 12 -13.32 1.33 -8.18
N THR A 13 -13.41 1.27 -6.86
CA THR A 13 -14.61 1.64 -6.08
C THR A 13 -14.34 2.73 -5.05
N ALA A 14 -15.16 3.76 -5.03
CA ALA A 14 -15.14 4.79 -3.99
C ALA A 14 -16.52 4.90 -3.34
N PHE A 15 -16.57 4.72 -2.01
CA PHE A 15 -17.81 4.83 -1.24
C PHE A 15 -18.11 6.27 -0.82
N ALA A 16 -17.08 7.01 -0.39
CA ALA A 16 -17.21 8.40 0.07
C ALA A 16 -16.88 9.39 -1.06
N GLY A 17 -17.72 10.43 -1.21
CA GLY A 17 -17.54 11.48 -2.21
C GLY A 17 -17.92 11.08 -3.65
N ALA A 18 -18.35 9.84 -3.88
CA ALA A 18 -18.82 9.41 -5.19
C ALA A 18 -20.24 9.94 -5.46
N ALA A 19 -20.41 10.69 -6.55
CA ALA A 19 -21.72 11.11 -7.03
C ALA A 19 -22.32 10.00 -7.92
N GLY A 20 -23.22 9.20 -7.36
CA GLY A 20 -23.93 8.16 -8.11
C GLY A 20 -23.20 6.81 -8.13
N SER A 21 -22.58 6.45 -9.27
CA SER A 21 -21.94 5.14 -9.43
C SER A 21 -20.66 5.04 -8.58
N TYR A 22 -20.68 4.16 -7.58
CA TYR A 22 -19.53 3.84 -6.74
C TYR A 22 -18.42 3.12 -7.52
N ASN A 23 -18.79 2.40 -8.58
CA ASN A 23 -17.86 1.70 -9.49
C ASN A 23 -17.30 2.67 -10.55
N GLY A 24 -16.05 2.47 -10.94
CA GLY A 24 -15.34 3.28 -11.94
C GLY A 24 -14.73 4.57 -11.38
N GLN A 25 -14.54 4.64 -10.06
CA GLN A 25 -14.08 5.84 -9.36
C GLN A 25 -12.57 5.80 -9.08
N GLY A 26 -11.79 5.29 -10.04
CA GLY A 26 -10.33 5.13 -9.99
C GLY A 26 -9.58 6.28 -9.30
N ASN A 27 -9.78 7.48 -9.82
CA ASN A 27 -9.10 8.68 -9.33
C ASN A 27 -9.49 9.04 -7.89
N LEU A 28 -10.78 8.94 -7.56
CA LEU A 28 -11.28 9.29 -6.23
C LEU A 28 -10.83 8.27 -5.18
N ALA A 29 -10.90 6.97 -5.50
CA ALA A 29 -10.46 5.91 -4.61
C ALA A 29 -8.95 6.03 -4.30
N ARG A 30 -8.13 6.30 -5.33
CA ARG A 30 -6.69 6.56 -5.15
C ARG A 30 -6.42 7.80 -4.31
N GLY A 31 -7.06 8.93 -4.63
CA GLY A 31 -6.88 10.17 -3.86
C GLY A 31 -7.29 10.03 -2.40
N ASN A 32 -8.34 9.26 -2.11
CA ASN A 32 -8.74 8.92 -0.74
C ASN A 32 -7.66 8.09 -0.03
N ALA A 33 -7.10 7.08 -0.71
CA ALA A 33 -6.02 6.26 -0.16
C ALA A 33 -4.79 7.12 0.15
N GLU A 34 -4.34 7.93 -0.79
CA GLU A 34 -3.19 8.85 -0.60
C GLU A 34 -3.42 9.82 0.56
N THR A 35 -4.62 10.41 0.66
CA THR A 35 -4.98 11.31 1.77
C THR A 35 -4.93 10.60 3.11
N LEU A 36 -5.49 9.39 3.19
CA LEU A 36 -5.46 8.59 4.41
C LEU A 36 -4.02 8.26 4.82
N CYS A 37 -3.18 7.85 3.86
CA CYS A 37 -1.77 7.58 4.12
C CYS A 37 -1.02 8.83 4.58
N GLY A 38 -1.27 9.99 3.97
CA GLY A 38 -0.70 11.26 4.42
C GLY A 38 -1.03 11.57 5.88
N ASN A 39 -2.29 11.41 6.27
CA ASN A 39 -2.72 11.62 7.67
C ASN A 39 -2.06 10.62 8.62
N MET A 40 -1.99 9.34 8.26
CA MET A 40 -1.29 8.32 9.07
C MET A 40 0.19 8.66 9.29
N LYS A 41 0.90 9.08 8.23
CA LYS A 41 2.30 9.50 8.35
C LYS A 41 2.45 10.73 9.24
N ASN A 42 1.56 11.71 9.13
CA ASN A 42 1.56 12.91 9.97
C ASN A 42 1.35 12.57 11.45
N ASP A 43 0.58 11.52 11.74
CA ASP A 43 0.38 10.99 13.09
C ASP A 43 1.54 10.11 13.60
N GLY A 44 2.64 10.00 12.84
CA GLY A 44 3.80 9.18 13.19
C GLY A 44 3.54 7.68 13.09
N ILE A 45 2.58 7.26 12.26
CA ILE A 45 2.33 5.85 11.96
C ILE A 45 3.27 5.44 10.82
N GLU A 46 4.06 4.41 11.07
CA GLU A 46 4.87 3.75 10.04
C GLU A 46 3.98 2.84 9.20
N ILE A 47 4.11 2.96 7.88
CA ILE A 47 3.22 2.32 6.92
C ILE A 47 4.04 1.38 6.06
N PHE A 48 3.67 0.10 6.09
CA PHE A 48 4.11 -0.89 5.12
C PHE A 48 2.99 -1.15 4.13
N THR A 49 3.32 -1.27 2.85
CA THR A 49 2.36 -1.56 1.79
C THR A 49 2.75 -2.83 1.05
N ILE A 50 1.78 -3.70 0.83
CA ILE A 50 1.93 -4.96 0.09
C ILE A 50 0.93 -4.94 -1.08
N GLY A 51 1.44 -4.85 -2.29
CA GLY A 51 0.66 -5.11 -3.49
C GLY A 51 0.72 -6.59 -3.85
N PHE A 52 -0.40 -7.30 -3.78
CA PHE A 52 -0.52 -8.66 -4.28
C PHE A 52 -1.28 -8.67 -5.60
N ASP A 53 -1.09 -9.69 -6.45
CA ASP A 53 -1.79 -9.84 -7.73
C ASP A 53 -1.81 -8.58 -8.62
N LEU A 54 -0.80 -7.72 -8.47
CA LEU A 54 -0.66 -6.50 -9.27
C LEU A 54 -0.40 -6.80 -10.74
N ASN A 55 -0.37 -8.07 -11.18
CA ASN A 55 -0.21 -8.49 -12.57
C ASN A 55 -1.50 -9.12 -13.15
N ASP A 56 -2.66 -8.94 -12.49
CA ASP A 56 -3.95 -9.39 -13.00
C ASP A 56 -4.14 -8.98 -14.48
N LYS A 57 -4.59 -9.95 -15.28
CA LYS A 57 -4.87 -9.82 -16.72
C LYS A 57 -6.02 -8.87 -17.03
N ASP A 58 -6.95 -8.70 -16.10
CA ASP A 58 -8.12 -7.84 -16.24
C ASP A 58 -7.81 -6.39 -15.84
N MET A 59 -6.63 -6.16 -15.24
CA MET A 59 -6.12 -4.83 -14.93
C MET A 59 -5.31 -4.28 -16.11
N SER A 60 -5.64 -3.06 -16.56
CA SER A 60 -4.87 -2.39 -17.60
C SER A 60 -3.46 -2.02 -17.11
N ALA A 61 -2.51 -1.86 -18.03
CA ALA A 61 -1.15 -1.42 -17.68
C ALA A 61 -1.16 -0.07 -16.96
N THR A 62 -2.03 0.85 -17.35
CA THR A 62 -2.17 2.16 -16.70
C THR A 62 -2.70 2.04 -15.26
N GLU A 63 -3.71 1.20 -15.02
CA GLU A 63 -4.22 0.98 -13.66
C GLU A 63 -3.16 0.32 -12.78
N ARG A 64 -2.38 -0.59 -13.34
CA ARG A 64 -1.26 -1.25 -12.68
C ARG A 64 -0.20 -0.25 -12.23
N ASP A 65 0.24 0.62 -13.13
CA ASP A 65 1.23 1.64 -12.82
C ASP A 65 0.71 2.63 -11.77
N GLN A 66 -0.57 3.01 -11.86
CA GLN A 66 -1.23 3.87 -10.87
C GLN A 66 -1.31 3.19 -9.50
N ALA A 67 -1.63 1.90 -9.44
CA ALA A 67 -1.67 1.15 -8.19
C ALA A 67 -0.31 1.08 -7.52
N LYS A 68 0.74 0.78 -8.29
CA LYS A 68 2.13 0.77 -7.82
C LYS A 68 2.56 2.13 -7.30
N ALA A 69 2.21 3.20 -8.01
CA ALA A 69 2.50 4.57 -7.57
C ALA A 69 1.83 4.87 -6.23
N VAL A 70 0.52 4.59 -6.08
CA VAL A 70 -0.21 4.82 -4.83
C VAL A 70 0.39 4.02 -3.67
N LEU A 71 0.70 2.74 -3.88
CA LEU A 71 1.27 1.90 -2.83
C LEU A 71 2.64 2.42 -2.39
N LYS A 72 3.52 2.72 -3.35
CA LYS A 72 4.83 3.26 -3.07
C LYS A 72 4.79 4.64 -2.40
N ASP A 73 3.87 5.51 -2.81
CA ASP A 73 3.70 6.83 -2.23
C ASP A 73 3.01 6.77 -0.86
N CYS A 74 2.20 5.74 -0.60
CA CYS A 74 1.55 5.49 0.69
C CYS A 74 2.52 4.88 1.71
N SER A 75 3.51 4.08 1.29
CA SER A 75 4.48 3.48 2.21
C SER A 75 5.33 4.53 2.91
N SER A 76 5.86 4.19 4.09
CA SER A 76 6.90 5.00 4.72
C SER A 76 8.18 4.99 3.87
N LYS A 77 9.03 5.99 4.08
CA LYS A 77 10.29 6.07 3.33
C LYS A 77 11.24 5.00 3.85
N ASP A 78 11.89 4.30 2.94
CA ASP A 78 12.98 3.40 3.28
C ASP A 78 14.11 4.19 3.95
N SER A 79 14.46 3.80 5.17
CA SER A 79 15.55 4.43 5.94
C SER A 79 16.92 3.90 5.48
N SER A 80 16.95 2.73 4.83
CA SER A 80 18.13 2.08 4.26
C SER A 80 17.74 1.11 3.15
N ALA A 81 18.73 0.63 2.38
CA ALA A 81 18.52 -0.39 1.35
C ALA A 81 17.98 -1.74 1.89
N THR A 82 18.05 -1.94 3.21
CA THR A 82 17.62 -3.17 3.91
C THR A 82 16.36 -2.98 4.75
N GLU A 83 15.73 -1.80 4.68
CA GLU A 83 14.52 -1.48 5.44
C GLU A 83 13.45 -0.98 4.47
N LYS A 84 12.86 -1.94 3.75
CA LYS A 84 11.84 -1.69 2.75
C LYS A 84 10.47 -1.57 3.39
N HIS A 85 9.67 -0.64 2.87
CA HIS A 85 8.27 -0.45 3.26
C HIS A 85 7.27 -0.75 2.16
N TYR A 86 7.75 -0.92 0.93
CA TYR A 86 6.93 -1.26 -0.24
C TYR A 86 7.31 -2.64 -0.77
N PHE A 87 6.30 -3.51 -0.91
CA PHE A 87 6.46 -4.88 -1.37
C PHE A 87 5.50 -5.15 -2.54
N GLU A 88 6.02 -5.78 -3.58
CA GLU A 88 5.24 -6.37 -4.67
C GLU A 88 5.37 -7.88 -4.55
N VAL A 89 4.24 -8.56 -4.39
CA VAL A 89 4.20 -10.02 -4.21
C VAL A 89 3.22 -10.65 -5.19
N SER A 90 3.52 -11.89 -5.59
CA SER A 90 2.76 -12.64 -6.59
C SER A 90 2.43 -14.06 -6.15
N THR A 91 3.03 -14.53 -5.05
CA THR A 91 2.80 -15.87 -4.50
C THR A 91 2.60 -15.85 -2.99
N GLY A 92 2.03 -16.92 -2.43
CA GLY A 92 1.89 -17.07 -0.98
C GLY A 92 3.22 -17.11 -0.24
N SER A 93 4.29 -17.64 -0.88
CA SER A 93 5.64 -17.63 -0.28
C SER A 93 6.22 -16.22 -0.22
N GLU A 94 6.09 -15.45 -1.29
CA GLU A 94 6.55 -14.05 -1.32
C GLU A 94 5.78 -13.17 -0.32
N LEU A 95 4.49 -13.47 -0.12
CA LEU A 95 3.68 -12.82 0.89
C LEU A 95 4.18 -13.13 2.31
N ASP A 96 4.49 -14.40 2.61
CA ASP A 96 5.08 -14.78 3.90
C ASP A 96 6.44 -14.07 4.11
N ASP A 97 7.31 -14.08 3.10
CA ASP A 97 8.61 -13.40 3.15
C ASP A 97 8.47 -11.89 3.42
N ALA A 98 7.50 -11.23 2.78
CA ALA A 98 7.20 -9.81 3.01
C ALA A 98 6.73 -9.56 4.45
N PHE A 99 5.83 -10.39 4.99
CA PHE A 99 5.41 -10.28 6.39
C PHE A 99 6.57 -10.51 7.36
N GLN A 100 7.44 -11.49 7.10
CA GLN A 100 8.63 -11.73 7.90
C GLN A 100 9.58 -10.53 7.88
N GLU A 101 9.73 -9.83 6.75
CA GLU A 101 10.52 -8.61 6.66
C GLU A 101 9.89 -7.46 7.45
N ILE A 102 8.57 -7.29 7.37
CA ILE A 102 7.85 -6.27 8.15
C ILE A 102 7.99 -6.51 9.65
N ILE A 103 7.90 -7.77 10.10
CA ILE A 103 8.11 -8.14 11.51
C ILE A 103 9.52 -7.71 11.96
N ARG A 104 10.55 -8.08 11.20
CA ARG A 104 11.95 -7.71 11.50
C ARG A 104 12.16 -6.19 11.58
N ASN A 105 11.49 -5.42 10.72
CA ASN A 105 11.59 -3.96 10.73
C ASN A 105 10.83 -3.36 11.92
N THR A 106 9.64 -3.87 12.22
CA THR A 106 8.82 -3.40 13.35
C THR A 106 9.46 -3.69 14.70
N GLU A 107 10.13 -4.83 14.87
CA GLU A 107 10.85 -5.16 16.12
C GLU A 107 11.98 -4.15 16.42
N LYS A 108 12.69 -3.65 15.40
CA LYS A 108 13.70 -2.60 15.59
C LYS A 108 13.09 -1.28 16.07
N VAL A 109 11.91 -0.95 15.56
CA VAL A 109 11.17 0.29 15.91
C VAL A 109 10.66 0.24 17.36
N ILE A 110 10.42 -0.95 17.91
CA ILE A 110 10.07 -1.11 19.33
C ILE A 110 11.30 -0.93 20.25
N LEU A 111 12.51 -1.27 19.78
CA LEU A 111 13.73 -1.19 20.59
C LEU A 111 14.34 0.22 20.71
N THR A 112 13.86 1.18 19.91
CA THR A 112 14.40 2.56 19.85
C THR A 112 13.48 3.61 20.50
N GLN A 113 12.38 3.19 21.13
CA GLN A 113 11.41 4.05 21.84
C GLN A 113 11.62 4.06 23.35
#